data_AF-A0A7Y6X7E6-F1
#
_entry.id   AF-A0A7Y6X7E6-F1
#
_cell.length_a   1.000
_cell.length_b   1.000
_cell.length_c   1.000
_cell.angle_alpha   90.00
_cell.angle_beta   90.00
_cell.angle_gamma   90.00
#
_symmetry.space_group_name_H-M   'P 1'
#
loop_
_entity.id
_entity.type
_entity.pdbx_description
1 polymer ?
#
loop_
_entity_poly.entity_id
_entity_poly.type
_entity_poly.pdbx_seq_one_letter_code
_entity_poly.pdbx_strand_id
1 'polypeptide(L)'
;MATECKHIEQAGNPEARTDGCEECLKMGAQWVHLRRCLECGHVGCCDSSPNKHATKHFHQTKHPVIQSFEPGETWVWCFEDKLMMDDRPGQGDSARV
;
A
#
# COMPACT_ATOMS: atom_id res chain seq x y z
N MET A 1 18.52 -1.24 -14.00
CA MET A 1 18.13 -2.66 -13.90
C MET A 1 17.03 -2.73 -12.85
N ALA A 2 15.77 -2.51 -13.24
CA ALA A 2 14.66 -2.66 -12.32
C ALA A 2 14.40 -4.16 -12.19
N THR A 3 14.62 -4.71 -11.00
CA THR A 3 14.35 -6.10 -10.70
C THR A 3 12.84 -6.32 -10.81
N GLU A 4 12.40 -6.87 -11.94
CA GLU A 4 11.00 -7.21 -12.22
C GLU A 4 10.45 -8.07 -11.07
N CYS A 5 9.47 -7.52 -10.35
CA CYS A 5 8.77 -8.24 -9.29
C CYS A 5 7.40 -8.64 -9.85
N LYS A 6 7.23 -9.94 -10.09
CA LYS A 6 5.98 -10.50 -10.63
C LYS A 6 4.76 -10.10 -9.81
N HIS A 7 4.90 -10.00 -8.49
CA HIS A 7 3.82 -9.56 -7.61
C HIS A 7 3.36 -8.13 -7.93
N ILE A 8 4.31 -7.20 -8.15
CA ILE A 8 4.01 -5.80 -8.48
C ILE A 8 3.34 -5.70 -9.87
N GLU A 9 3.81 -6.49 -10.83
CA GLU A 9 3.23 -6.53 -12.19
C GLU A 9 1.82 -7.12 -12.22
N GLN A 10 1.56 -8.12 -11.38
CA GLN A 10 0.26 -8.79 -11.27
C GLN A 10 -0.71 -8.07 -10.33
N ALA A 11 -0.22 -7.16 -9.49
CA ALA A 11 -1.05 -6.43 -8.54
C ALA A 11 -2.12 -5.61 -9.26
N GLY A 12 -3.34 -5.67 -8.74
CA GLY A 12 -4.47 -4.88 -9.24
C GLY A 12 -4.36 -3.39 -8.95
N ASN A 13 -5.45 -2.65 -9.11
CA ASN A 13 -5.52 -1.25 -8.65
C ASN A 13 -6.87 -0.97 -7.98
N PRO A 14 -7.22 -1.69 -6.90
CA PRO A 14 -8.46 -1.46 -6.19
C PRO A 14 -8.47 -0.06 -5.57
N GLU A 15 -9.62 0.61 -5.64
CA GLU A 15 -9.83 1.87 -4.93
C GLU A 15 -9.63 1.68 -3.42
N ALA A 16 -9.20 2.75 -2.75
CA ALA A 16 -9.06 2.74 -1.31
C ALA A 16 -10.44 2.51 -0.67
N ARG A 17 -10.52 1.56 0.27
CA ARG A 17 -11.77 1.29 1.01
C ARG A 17 -12.14 2.41 1.98
N THR A 18 -11.15 3.17 2.39
CA THR A 18 -11.26 4.25 3.38
C THR A 18 -10.25 5.35 3.08
N ASP A 19 -10.56 6.57 3.49
CA ASP A 19 -9.66 7.73 3.38
C ASP A 19 -8.46 7.69 4.37
N GLY A 20 -8.39 6.66 5.21
CA GLY A 20 -7.40 6.52 6.26
C GLY A 20 -7.24 5.08 6.72
N CYS A 21 -6.33 4.85 7.67
CA CYS A 21 -6.12 3.52 8.21
C CYS A 21 -7.39 3.02 8.93
N GLU A 22 -7.99 1.93 8.41
CA GLU A 22 -9.31 1.44 8.86
C GLU A 22 -9.35 1.18 10.38
N GLU A 23 -8.32 0.54 10.92
CA GLU A 23 -8.22 0.20 12.33
C GLU A 23 -7.94 1.44 13.18
N CYS A 24 -7.04 2.33 12.72
CA CYS A 24 -6.77 3.55 13.46
C CYS A 24 -8.00 4.45 13.53
N LEU A 25 -8.78 4.54 12.45
CA LEU A 25 -10.06 5.27 12.45
C LEU A 25 -11.04 4.67 13.46
N LYS A 26 -11.19 3.34 13.50
CA LYS A 26 -12.06 2.65 14.47
C LYS A 26 -11.63 2.87 15.93
N MET A 27 -10.33 3.01 16.16
CA MET A 27 -9.76 3.18 17.51
C MET A 27 -9.58 4.66 17.91
N GLY A 28 -9.76 5.61 17.00
CA GLY A 28 -9.40 7.02 17.21
C GLY A 28 -7.89 7.24 17.36
N ALA A 29 -7.06 6.36 16.80
CA ALA A 29 -5.61 6.44 16.86
C ALA A 29 -5.04 7.30 15.72
N GLN A 30 -3.86 7.88 15.96
CA GLN A 30 -3.12 8.63 14.94
C GLN A 30 -2.18 7.69 14.15
N TRP A 31 -1.77 8.14 12.97
CA TRP A 31 -0.77 7.47 12.11
C TRP A 31 0.17 8.50 11.49
N VAL A 32 1.27 8.02 10.93
CA VAL A 32 2.27 8.86 10.26
C VAL A 32 2.03 8.88 8.75
N HIS A 33 2.06 7.72 8.11
CA HIS A 33 1.80 7.56 6.68
C HIS A 33 0.89 6.37 6.41
N LEU A 34 0.18 6.44 5.28
CA LEU A 34 -0.77 5.44 4.84
C LEU A 34 -0.22 4.60 3.69
N ARG A 35 -0.64 3.34 3.68
CA ARG A 35 -0.31 2.34 2.66
C ARG A 35 -1.61 1.68 2.22
N ARG A 36 -1.84 1.62 0.92
CA ARG A 36 -2.98 0.94 0.31
C ARG A 36 -2.55 -0.41 -0.23
N CYS A 37 -3.28 -1.47 0.11
CA CYS A 37 -3.08 -2.78 -0.47
C CYS A 37 -3.61 -2.84 -1.91
N LEU A 38 -2.76 -3.25 -2.86
CA LEU A 38 -3.13 -3.34 -4.28
C LEU A 38 -3.88 -4.61 -4.66
N GLU A 39 -4.08 -5.52 -3.71
CA GLU A 39 -4.89 -6.73 -3.93
C GLU A 39 -6.36 -6.49 -3.55
N CYS A 40 -6.61 -5.77 -2.45
CA CYS A 40 -7.96 -5.64 -1.89
C CYS A 40 -8.43 -4.21 -1.60
N GLY A 41 -7.57 -3.21 -1.68
CA GLY A 41 -7.90 -1.80 -1.42
C GLY A 41 -7.89 -1.40 0.06
N HIS A 42 -7.50 -2.30 0.95
CA HIS A 42 -7.37 -2.00 2.39
C HIS A 42 -6.29 -0.94 2.64
N VAL A 43 -6.59 0.05 3.49
CA VAL A 43 -5.65 1.11 3.87
C VAL A 43 -5.15 0.87 5.29
N GLY A 44 -3.84 0.72 5.43
CA GLY A 44 -3.15 0.48 6.70
C GLY A 44 -2.07 1.52 6.97
N CYS A 45 -1.80 1.80 8.25
CA CYS A 45 -0.69 2.67 8.64
C CYS A 45 0.66 1.98 8.52
N CYS A 46 1.69 2.74 8.16
CA CYS A 46 3.05 2.24 7.92
C CYS A 46 3.76 1.69 9.17
N ASP A 47 4.91 1.06 9.00
CA ASP A 47 5.73 0.52 10.12
C ASP A 47 6.28 1.57 11.08
N SER A 48 6.42 2.82 10.62
CA SER A 48 6.79 3.96 11.48
C SER A 48 5.62 4.45 12.33
N SER A 49 4.39 4.03 12.03
CA SER A 49 3.22 4.31 12.87
C SER A 49 3.19 3.33 14.04
N PRO A 50 2.65 3.74 15.22
CA PRO A 50 2.67 2.90 16.43
C PRO A 50 1.99 1.54 16.24
N ASN A 51 0.98 1.47 15.35
CA ASN A 51 0.16 0.27 15.21
C ASN A 51 0.58 -0.68 14.06
N LYS A 52 1.34 -0.20 13.07
CA LYS A 52 1.89 -1.02 11.96
C LYS A 52 0.84 -1.86 11.22
N HIS A 53 -0.32 -1.28 10.92
CA HIS A 53 -1.46 -2.03 10.37
C HIS A 53 -1.20 -2.57 8.97
N ALA A 54 -0.44 -1.86 8.12
CA ALA A 54 -0.08 -2.36 6.79
C ALA A 54 0.66 -3.72 6.85
N THR A 55 1.62 -3.84 7.76
CA THR A 55 2.41 -5.07 7.94
C THR A 55 1.58 -6.16 8.60
N LYS A 56 0.76 -5.83 9.60
CA LYS A 56 -0.19 -6.80 10.20
C LYS A 56 -1.16 -7.34 9.15
N HIS A 57 -1.68 -6.48 8.29
CA HIS A 57 -2.55 -6.85 7.18
C HIS A 57 -1.86 -7.83 6.23
N PHE A 58 -0.62 -7.56 5.82
CA PHE A 58 0.17 -8.53 5.04
C PHE A 58 0.32 -9.87 5.76
N HIS A 59 0.65 -9.88 7.05
CA HIS A 59 0.82 -11.13 7.79
C HIS A 59 -0.45 -11.98 7.87
N GLN A 60 -1.63 -11.33 7.93
CA GLN A 60 -2.94 -11.97 8.02
C GLN A 60 -3.48 -12.44 6.65
N THR A 61 -3.38 -11.58 5.63
CA THR A 61 -4.00 -11.82 4.31
C THR A 61 -3.04 -12.41 3.28
N LYS A 62 -1.74 -12.26 3.51
CA LYS A 62 -0.67 -12.57 2.55
C LYS A 62 -0.75 -11.75 1.26
N HIS A 63 -1.35 -10.55 1.30
CA HIS A 63 -1.33 -9.65 0.15
C HIS A 63 0.05 -8.99 0.01
N PRO A 64 0.85 -9.35 -1.00
CA PRO A 64 2.27 -9.05 -1.00
C PRO A 64 2.59 -7.61 -1.38
N VAL A 65 1.67 -6.92 -2.09
CA VAL A 65 1.94 -5.59 -2.65
C VAL A 65 1.10 -4.50 -1.98
N ILE A 66 1.78 -3.43 -1.59
CA ILE A 66 1.20 -2.18 -1.14
C ILE A 66 1.71 -1.01 -1.99
N GLN A 67 0.92 0.06 -2.04
CA GLN A 67 1.29 1.35 -2.61
C GLN A 67 1.26 2.42 -1.52
N SER A 68 2.07 3.47 -1.67
CA SER A 68 1.86 4.68 -0.88
C SER A 68 0.47 5.26 -1.13
N PHE A 69 -0.18 5.71 -0.07
CA PHE A 69 -1.46 6.42 -0.15
C PHE A 69 -1.30 7.89 0.28
N GLU A 70 -0.08 8.41 0.15
CA GLU A 70 0.22 9.82 0.42
C GLU A 70 0.04 10.66 -0.85
N PRO A 71 -0.40 11.92 -0.74
CA PRO A 71 -0.58 12.80 -1.87
C PRO A 71 0.71 12.98 -2.69
N GLY A 72 0.68 12.54 -3.95
CA GLY A 72 1.80 12.70 -4.89
C GLY A 72 2.84 11.59 -4.85
N GLU A 73 2.70 10.58 -3.99
CA GLU A 73 3.54 9.39 -3.99
C GLU A 73 2.86 8.22 -4.72
N THR A 74 3.55 7.62 -5.69
CA THR A 74 3.02 6.50 -6.48
C THR A 74 3.76 5.18 -6.25
N TRP A 75 4.82 5.22 -5.44
CA TRP A 75 5.69 4.08 -5.24
C TRP A 75 4.96 2.90 -4.61
N VAL A 76 5.46 1.70 -4.94
CA VAL A 76 4.96 0.43 -4.46
C VAL A 76 6.04 -0.37 -3.77
N TRP A 77 5.61 -1.24 -2.87
CA TRP A 77 6.47 -2.13 -2.10
C TRP A 77 5.89 -3.53 -2.11
N CYS A 78 6.75 -4.50 -2.43
CA CYS A 78 6.47 -5.93 -2.27
C CYS A 78 7.09 -6.44 -0.97
N PHE A 79 6.28 -6.98 -0.07
CA PHE A 79 6.74 -7.57 1.18
C PHE A 79 7.50 -8.88 0.99
N GLU A 80 7.14 -9.68 -0.02
CA GLU A 80 7.79 -10.96 -0.28
C GLU A 80 9.19 -10.80 -0.88
N ASP A 81 9.29 -10.00 -1.94
CA ASP A 81 10.57 -9.71 -2.60
C ASP A 81 11.39 -8.61 -1.89
N LYS A 82 10.79 -7.94 -0.89
CA LYS A 82 11.36 -6.79 -0.18
C LYS A 82 11.88 -5.73 -1.15
N LEU A 83 11.09 -5.49 -2.18
CA LEU A 83 11.46 -4.65 -3.31
C LEU A 83 10.55 -3.44 -3.39
N MET A 84 11.17 -2.27 -3.54
CA MET A 84 10.51 -1.00 -3.80
C MET A 84 10.59 -0.69 -5.30
N MET A 85 9.49 -0.19 -5.88
CA MET A 85 9.51 0.48 -7.17
C MET A 85 8.86 1.85 -7.04
N ASP A 86 9.46 2.87 -7.66
CA ASP A 86 8.98 4.25 -7.63
C ASP A 86 7.64 4.43 -8.38
N ASP A 87 7.43 3.59 -9.38
CA ASP A 87 6.22 3.56 -10.20
C ASP A 87 5.92 2.13 -10.67
N ARG A 88 4.64 1.86 -10.96
CA ARG A 88 4.23 0.59 -11.57
C ARG A 88 4.20 0.74 -13.10
N PRO A 89 4.96 -0.09 -13.85
CA PRO A 89 4.87 -0.08 -15.29
C PRO A 89 3.42 -0.38 -15.73
N GLY A 90 2.80 0.55 -16.44
CA GLY A 90 1.44 0.41 -16.98
C GLY A 90 0.33 1.10 -16.19
N GLN A 91 0.62 1.77 -15.07
CA GLN A 91 -0.37 2.61 -14.38
C GLN A 91 -0.26 4.05 -14.91
N GLY A 92 -0.90 4.30 -16.05
CA GLY A 92 -1.04 5.66 -16.57
C GLY A 92 -1.63 6.58 -15.52
N ASP A 93 -0.94 7.69 -15.28
CA ASP A 93 -1.31 8.84 -14.44
C ASP A 93 -2.82 9.14 -14.55
N SER A 94 -3.61 8.66 -13.60
CA SER A 94 -5.07 8.86 -13.55
C SER A 94 -5.56 8.76 -12.11
N ALA A 95 -4.95 9.55 -11.23
CA ALA A 95 -5.51 9.87 -9.92
C ALA A 95 -4.98 11.23 -9.44
N ARG A 96 -5.15 12.26 -10.27
CA ARG A 96 -5.09 13.66 -9.87
C ARG A 96 -6.29 14.38 -10.45
N VAL A 97 -7.37 14.42 -9.67
CA VAL A 97 -8.37 15.50 -9.71
C VAL A 97 -8.58 15.99 -8.29
#